data_AF-A0A7V4UIT3-F1
#
_entry.id   AF-A0A7V4UIT3-F1
#
_cell.length_a   1.000
_cell.length_b   1.000
_cell.length_c   1.000
_cell.angle_alpha   90.00
_cell.angle_beta   90.00
_cell.angle_gamma   90.00
#
_symmetry.space_group_name_H-M   'P 1'
#
loop_
_entity.id
_entity.type
_entity.pdbx_description
1 polymer ?
#
loop_
_entity_poly.entity_id
_entity_poly.type
_entity_poly.pdbx_seq_one_letter_code
_entity_poly.pdbx_strand_id
1 'polypeptide(L)'
;MKKFFLLFLVFSLFTLLGFFLFKFGRQDDLVKEKDNQLISKKDEFGKPAKRLLANREALPLEKIRDFSLERLAVSKGIEGLNETDKYVEEIAAKDTSSQITEEQISNYQTYVTPNDSAVKQIAQIGNYEKIYQTAVDWVWVEDTILNGSEEKWLMPNFFLTQTPFLSTNPVKGKVASDCESQAYTLVSALRSAGMAAENVRVVTGKVDFGGKIGGHAWVEVYDDQSKDWFQLEATSGSYYDSKTGKLVVSAGLPYDYFKNYRYPSVVKWTIFNDKYFFDLTRNEGVAPDNWFDEDTITKKDDPRNINYTIPDSLRKLRSNRAEVLRKKLLDINQLNSRKDRLINSQRK
;
A
#
# COMPACT_ATOMS: atom_id res chain seq x y z
N MET A 1 8.86 11.42 79.06
CA MET A 1 9.57 11.15 77.79
C MET A 1 8.83 10.21 76.82
N LYS A 2 8.22 9.10 77.25
CA LYS A 2 7.57 8.15 76.31
C LYS A 2 6.36 8.70 75.51
N LYS A 3 5.57 9.63 76.06
CA LYS A 3 4.42 10.24 75.35
C LYS A 3 4.82 11.22 74.24
N PHE A 4 5.98 11.88 74.38
CA PHE A 4 6.49 12.80 73.35
C PHE A 4 7.07 12.04 72.14
N PHE A 5 7.65 10.86 72.37
CA PHE A 5 8.20 10.04 71.30
C PHE A 5 7.13 9.45 70.38
N LEU A 6 5.97 9.07 70.94
CA LEU A 6 4.84 8.57 70.16
C LEU A 6 4.20 9.66 69.29
N LEU A 7 4.12 10.90 69.79
CA LEU A 7 3.60 12.03 69.01
C LEU A 7 4.50 12.35 67.80
N PHE A 8 5.82 12.27 67.98
CA PHE A 8 6.79 12.53 66.91
C PHE A 8 6.76 11.46 65.82
N LEU A 9 6.53 10.20 66.20
CA LEU A 9 6.41 9.08 65.26
C LEU A 9 5.13 9.16 64.40
N VAL A 10 4.02 9.58 65.00
CA VAL A 10 2.76 9.80 64.26
C VAL A 10 2.90 10.99 63.31
N PHE A 11 3.53 12.08 63.73
CA PHE A 11 3.75 13.24 62.86
C PHE A 11 4.68 12.92 61.68
N SER A 12 5.75 12.16 61.91
CA SER A 12 6.64 11.63 60.87
C SER A 12 5.88 10.81 59.83
N LEU A 13 5.01 9.90 60.28
CA LEU A 13 4.23 9.04 59.39
C LEU A 13 3.26 9.84 58.50
N PHE A 14 2.61 10.87 59.05
CA PHE A 14 1.73 11.75 58.28
C PHE A 14 2.49 12.62 57.28
N THR A 15 3.69 13.09 57.61
CA THR A 15 4.52 13.84 56.65
C THR A 15 5.01 12.96 55.49
N LEU A 16 5.38 11.70 55.77
CA LEU A 16 5.77 10.74 54.73
C LEU A 16 4.59 10.34 53.83
N LEU A 17 3.40 10.12 54.40
CA LEU A 17 2.20 9.77 53.63
C LEU A 17 1.73 10.95 52.76
N GLY A 18 1.80 12.18 53.29
CA GLY A 18 1.50 13.40 52.53
C GLY A 18 2.48 13.63 51.38
N PHE A 19 3.77 13.37 51.59
CA PHE A 19 4.77 13.48 50.54
C PHE A 19 4.60 12.42 49.45
N PHE A 20 4.17 11.21 49.81
CA PHE A 20 3.90 10.12 48.86
C PHE A 20 2.67 10.41 47.99
N LEU A 21 1.56 10.86 48.60
CA LEU A 21 0.34 11.21 47.87
C LEU A 21 0.52 12.45 46.97
N PHE A 22 1.32 13.43 47.40
CA PHE A 22 1.64 14.61 46.59
C PHE A 22 2.51 14.25 45.36
N LYS A 23 3.38 13.23 45.47
CA LYS A 23 4.24 12.79 44.36
C LYS A 23 3.48 12.01 43.28
N PHE A 24 2.46 11.23 43.67
CA PHE A 24 1.61 10.49 42.71
C PHE A 24 0.62 11.41 41.98
N GLY A 25 0.00 12.37 42.68
CA GLY A 25 -0.92 13.33 42.03
C GLY A 25 -0.23 14.18 40.94
N ARG A 26 1.02 14.60 41.16
CA ARG A 26 1.80 15.36 40.17
C ARG A 26 2.23 14.53 38.95
N GLN A 27 2.31 13.21 39.07
CA GLN A 27 2.76 12.37 37.98
C GLN A 27 1.62 12.15 36.96
N ASP A 28 0.37 12.07 37.41
CA ASP A 28 -0.81 12.01 36.55
C ASP A 28 -1.08 13.34 35.84
N ASP A 29 -0.83 14.46 36.51
CA ASP A 29 -0.97 15.79 35.90
C ASP A 29 0.12 16.07 34.85
N LEU A 30 1.36 15.62 35.07
CA LEU A 30 2.46 15.73 34.09
C LEU A 30 2.29 14.80 32.88
N VAL A 31 1.62 13.66 33.03
CA VAL A 31 1.27 12.77 31.92
C VAL A 31 0.15 13.40 31.08
N LYS A 32 -0.90 13.94 31.71
CA LYS A 32 -1.98 14.66 31.00
C LYS A 32 -1.51 15.94 30.31
N GLU A 33 -0.56 16.67 30.89
CA GLU A 33 0.00 17.88 30.28
C GLU A 33 0.94 17.56 29.11
N LYS A 34 1.69 16.46 29.17
CA LYS A 34 2.47 15.95 28.03
C LYS A 34 1.58 15.41 26.90
N ASP A 35 0.50 14.71 27.23
CA ASP A 35 -0.45 14.23 26.24
C ASP A 35 -1.19 15.40 25.56
N ASN A 36 -1.59 16.43 26.32
CA ASN A 36 -2.19 17.65 25.74
C ASN A 36 -1.18 18.52 24.94
N GLN A 37 0.11 18.52 25.29
CA GLN A 37 1.14 19.16 24.47
C GLN A 37 1.50 18.34 23.21
N LEU A 38 1.44 17.01 23.26
CA LEU A 38 1.60 16.16 22.07
C LEU A 38 0.39 16.27 21.13
N ILE A 39 -0.82 16.45 21.68
CA ILE A 39 -2.04 16.67 20.91
C ILE A 39 -2.02 18.08 20.27
N SER A 40 -1.66 19.14 21.01
CA SER A 40 -1.64 20.50 20.43
C SER A 40 -0.48 20.76 19.45
N LYS A 41 0.69 20.11 19.61
CA LYS A 41 1.78 20.22 18.61
C LYS A 41 1.53 19.45 17.32
N LYS A 42 0.59 18.50 17.30
CA LYS A 42 0.16 17.82 16.06
C LYS A 42 -0.71 18.72 15.18
N ASP A 43 -1.31 19.77 15.74
CA ASP A 43 -2.27 20.61 15.05
C ASP A 43 -1.66 21.87 14.40
N GLU A 44 -0.42 22.24 14.70
CA GLU A 44 0.20 23.49 14.21
C GLU A 44 1.16 23.34 13.01
N PHE A 45 1.54 22.12 12.59
CA PHE A 45 2.40 21.92 11.41
C PHE A 45 1.66 21.49 10.12
N GLY A 46 0.32 21.51 10.12
CA GLY A 46 -0.49 20.76 9.16
C GLY A 46 -1.42 21.54 8.21
N LYS A 47 -1.23 22.84 7.95
CA LYS A 47 -2.06 23.57 6.97
C LYS A 47 -1.20 24.56 6.16
N PRO A 48 -0.83 24.21 4.90
CA PRO A 48 -1.72 24.49 3.77
C PRO A 48 -1.64 23.49 2.58
N ALA A 49 -1.38 22.19 2.78
CA ALA A 49 -1.47 21.20 1.69
C ALA A 49 -2.84 20.48 1.61
N LYS A 50 -3.61 20.50 2.71
CA LYS A 50 -4.87 19.76 2.92
C LYS A 50 -6.06 20.18 2.03
N ARG A 51 -5.87 21.02 1.00
CA ARG A 51 -6.95 21.68 0.25
C ARG A 51 -7.07 21.33 -1.23
N LEU A 52 -6.05 20.72 -1.84
CA LEU A 52 -6.05 20.58 -3.31
C LEU A 52 -6.85 19.38 -3.84
N LEU A 53 -7.00 18.30 -3.06
CA LEU A 53 -7.64 17.06 -3.54
C LEU A 53 -8.88 16.62 -2.75
N ALA A 54 -9.14 17.23 -1.59
CA ALA A 54 -10.44 17.10 -0.90
C ALA A 54 -11.63 17.66 -1.72
N ASN A 55 -11.34 18.42 -2.79
CA ASN A 55 -12.29 18.99 -3.73
C ASN A 55 -12.46 18.18 -5.03
N ARG A 56 -11.88 16.96 -5.13
CA ARG A 56 -12.09 16.12 -6.30
C ARG A 56 -13.57 15.84 -6.49
N GLU A 57 -14.02 15.92 -7.74
CA GLU A 57 -15.40 15.63 -8.09
C GLU A 57 -15.69 14.14 -7.89
N ALA A 58 -16.92 13.80 -7.51
CA ALA A 58 -17.35 12.42 -7.54
C ALA A 58 -17.28 11.90 -8.99
N LEU A 59 -16.77 10.70 -9.20
CA LEU A 59 -16.69 10.10 -10.53
C LEU A 59 -18.10 9.96 -11.14
N PRO A 60 -18.42 10.65 -12.25
CA PRO A 60 -19.77 10.60 -12.81
C PRO A 60 -20.10 9.20 -13.35
N LEU A 61 -21.37 8.75 -13.18
CA LEU A 61 -21.83 7.45 -13.70
C LEU A 61 -21.65 7.31 -15.22
N GLU A 62 -21.77 8.40 -15.97
CA GLU A 62 -21.50 8.42 -17.40
C GLU A 62 -20.05 8.01 -17.69
N LYS A 63 -19.09 8.53 -16.94
CA LYS A 63 -17.67 8.17 -17.08
C LYS A 63 -17.41 6.73 -16.70
N ILE A 64 -18.05 6.22 -15.66
CA ILE A 64 -17.96 4.81 -15.30
C ILE A 64 -18.40 3.91 -16.46
N ARG A 65 -19.46 4.30 -17.19
CA ARG A 65 -19.95 3.58 -18.37
C ARG A 65 -19.06 3.75 -19.58
N ASP A 66 -18.60 4.98 -19.87
CA ASP A 66 -17.70 5.28 -21.00
C ASP A 66 -16.44 4.41 -20.97
N PHE A 67 -15.87 4.20 -19.78
CA PHE A 67 -14.68 3.39 -19.58
C PHE A 67 -14.98 1.95 -19.16
N SER A 68 -16.27 1.57 -19.10
CA SER A 68 -16.73 0.24 -18.69
C SER A 68 -16.15 -0.24 -17.34
N LEU A 69 -15.87 0.67 -16.40
CA LEU A 69 -15.16 0.37 -15.16
C LEU A 69 -15.93 -0.59 -14.25
N GLU A 70 -17.26 -0.66 -14.41
CA GLU A 70 -18.12 -1.57 -13.66
C GLU A 70 -17.68 -3.05 -13.79
N ARG A 71 -16.99 -3.41 -14.89
CA ARG A 71 -16.49 -4.78 -15.10
C ARG A 71 -15.30 -5.14 -14.20
N LEU A 72 -14.61 -4.13 -13.68
CA LEU A 72 -13.42 -4.29 -12.84
C LEU A 72 -13.76 -4.71 -11.41
N ALA A 73 -15.01 -4.51 -11.00
CA ALA A 73 -15.49 -4.95 -9.71
C ALA A 73 -15.70 -6.47 -9.71
N VAL A 74 -14.71 -7.22 -9.24
CA VAL A 74 -14.79 -8.69 -9.12
C VAL A 74 -15.64 -9.08 -7.90
N SER A 75 -16.77 -9.73 -8.14
CA SER A 75 -17.80 -9.98 -7.10
C SER A 75 -17.33 -10.82 -5.91
N LYS A 76 -16.33 -11.70 -6.08
CA LYS A 76 -15.79 -12.57 -5.03
C LYS A 76 -14.67 -11.93 -4.20
N GLY A 77 -14.24 -10.72 -4.55
CA GLY A 77 -12.98 -10.17 -4.04
C GLY A 77 -11.78 -10.76 -4.78
N ILE A 78 -10.57 -10.35 -4.39
CA ILE A 78 -9.33 -10.97 -4.87
C ILE A 78 -9.08 -12.19 -4.00
N GLU A 79 -9.48 -13.37 -4.50
CA GLU A 79 -9.19 -14.65 -3.85
C GLU A 79 -7.68 -14.94 -3.97
N GLY A 80 -7.10 -15.86 -3.17
CA GLY A 80 -5.66 -16.17 -3.27
C GLY A 80 -4.71 -15.49 -2.28
N LEU A 81 -5.20 -14.63 -1.37
CA LEU A 81 -4.43 -14.16 -0.19
C LEU A 81 -3.71 -15.33 0.53
N ASN A 82 -4.39 -16.47 0.68
CA ASN A 82 -3.92 -17.65 1.40
C ASN A 82 -2.87 -18.48 0.63
N GLU A 83 -2.94 -18.50 -0.70
CA GLU A 83 -2.08 -19.35 -1.54
C GLU A 83 -0.72 -18.71 -1.76
N THR A 84 -0.69 -17.37 -1.82
CA THR A 84 0.57 -16.63 -1.83
C THR A 84 1.34 -17.01 -0.58
N ASP A 85 0.79 -16.88 0.63
CA ASP A 85 1.48 -17.10 1.91
C ASP A 85 2.22 -18.45 2.01
N LYS A 86 1.63 -19.55 1.51
CA LYS A 86 2.28 -20.88 1.45
C LYS A 86 3.56 -20.90 0.59
N TYR A 87 3.60 -20.16 -0.52
CA TYR A 87 4.80 -20.06 -1.35
C TYR A 87 5.97 -19.41 -0.62
N VAL A 88 5.74 -18.37 0.20
CA VAL A 88 6.81 -17.80 1.04
C VAL A 88 7.16 -18.71 2.21
N GLU A 89 6.22 -19.48 2.76
CA GLU A 89 6.58 -20.55 3.70
C GLU A 89 7.53 -21.57 3.04
N GLU A 90 7.22 -22.02 1.82
CA GLU A 90 8.08 -22.96 1.09
C GLU A 90 9.43 -22.36 0.69
N ILE A 91 9.48 -21.10 0.28
CA ILE A 91 10.74 -20.43 -0.09
C ILE A 91 11.56 -20.07 1.15
N ALA A 92 10.93 -19.58 2.23
CA ALA A 92 11.61 -19.28 3.49
C ALA A 92 12.10 -20.56 4.20
N ALA A 93 11.38 -21.67 4.08
CA ALA A 93 11.82 -22.97 4.59
C ALA A 93 12.97 -23.59 3.78
N LYS A 94 13.20 -23.14 2.54
CA LYS A 94 14.26 -23.66 1.67
C LYS A 94 15.64 -23.01 1.91
N ASP A 95 15.77 -21.98 2.75
CA ASP A 95 17.02 -21.31 3.21
C ASP A 95 18.08 -20.97 2.13
N THR A 96 17.74 -21.08 0.84
CA THR A 96 18.70 -21.01 -0.28
C THR A 96 18.14 -20.34 -1.54
N SER A 97 16.93 -19.79 -1.50
CA SER A 97 16.40 -19.02 -2.63
C SER A 97 16.97 -17.61 -2.63
N SER A 98 17.85 -17.32 -3.58
CA SER A 98 18.39 -15.99 -3.91
C SER A 98 17.33 -14.95 -4.32
N GLN A 99 16.04 -15.28 -4.27
CA GLN A 99 14.94 -14.42 -4.72
C GLN A 99 14.22 -13.68 -3.59
N ILE A 100 14.30 -14.12 -2.33
CA ILE A 100 13.73 -13.39 -1.19
C ILE A 100 14.85 -12.70 -0.43
N THR A 101 14.90 -11.37 -0.52
CA THR A 101 15.86 -10.59 0.26
C THR A 101 15.41 -10.50 1.72
N GLU A 102 16.33 -10.24 2.66
CA GLU A 102 15.99 -9.93 4.06
C GLU A 102 15.01 -8.75 4.20
N GLU A 103 14.84 -7.98 3.13
CA GLU A 103 14.01 -6.79 3.04
C GLU A 103 12.57 -7.09 2.60
N GLN A 104 12.29 -8.30 2.11
CA GLN A 104 10.94 -8.72 1.71
C GLN A 104 10.20 -9.39 2.87
N ILE A 105 9.17 -8.70 3.35
CA ILE A 105 8.32 -9.11 4.47
C ILE A 105 6.98 -9.72 4.01
N SER A 106 6.68 -9.61 2.71
CA SER A 106 5.44 -10.10 2.10
C SER A 106 5.62 -10.55 0.66
N ASN A 107 4.76 -11.48 0.25
CA ASN A 107 4.76 -12.16 -1.04
C ASN A 107 4.30 -11.21 -2.15
N TYR A 108 3.42 -10.28 -1.81
CA TYR A 108 3.04 -9.18 -2.71
C TYR A 108 4.26 -8.43 -3.26
N GLN A 109 5.31 -8.27 -2.45
CA GLN A 109 6.52 -7.58 -2.88
C GLN A 109 7.31 -8.35 -3.95
N THR A 110 7.17 -9.68 -4.03
CA THR A 110 7.88 -10.48 -5.03
C THR A 110 7.36 -10.24 -6.45
N TYR A 111 6.10 -9.80 -6.58
CA TYR A 111 5.50 -9.46 -7.87
C TYR A 111 5.92 -8.07 -8.38
N VAL A 112 6.57 -7.25 -7.57
CA VAL A 112 7.08 -5.95 -7.98
C VAL A 112 8.56 -6.06 -8.31
N THR A 113 8.88 -6.18 -9.61
CA THR A 113 10.23 -6.52 -10.10
C THR A 113 10.87 -5.40 -10.96
N PRO A 114 11.20 -4.23 -10.38
CA PRO A 114 11.74 -3.09 -11.15
C PRO A 114 13.08 -3.37 -11.84
N ASN A 115 13.80 -4.42 -11.41
CA ASN A 115 15.08 -4.81 -11.97
C ASN A 115 14.97 -5.81 -13.14
N ASP A 116 13.78 -6.35 -13.40
CA ASP A 116 13.55 -7.28 -14.51
C ASP A 116 13.80 -6.62 -15.87
N SER A 117 14.35 -7.38 -16.82
CA SER A 117 14.73 -6.86 -18.13
C SER A 117 13.54 -6.43 -18.98
N ALA A 118 12.41 -7.15 -18.93
CA ALA A 118 11.20 -6.79 -19.65
C ALA A 118 10.58 -5.51 -19.06
N VAL A 119 10.59 -5.39 -17.73
CA VAL A 119 10.13 -4.17 -17.03
C VAL A 119 11.00 -2.96 -17.39
N LYS A 120 12.32 -3.13 -17.42
CA LYS A 120 13.26 -2.05 -17.81
C LYS A 120 13.02 -1.55 -19.22
N GLN A 121 12.61 -2.40 -20.15
CA GLN A 121 12.27 -1.98 -21.51
C GLN A 121 11.06 -1.03 -21.51
N ILE A 122 10.03 -1.31 -20.71
CA ILE A 122 8.88 -0.41 -20.54
C ILE A 122 9.32 0.93 -19.93
N ALA A 123 10.18 0.89 -18.90
CA ALA A 123 10.68 2.08 -18.23
C ALA A 123 11.50 3.02 -19.15
N GLN A 124 12.06 2.50 -20.25
CA GLN A 124 12.82 3.28 -21.23
C GLN A 124 11.95 4.02 -22.26
N ILE A 125 10.63 3.78 -22.30
CA ILE A 125 9.71 4.37 -23.28
C ILE A 125 9.55 5.89 -23.09
N GLY A 126 9.78 6.41 -21.89
CA GLY A 126 9.84 7.85 -21.65
C GLY A 126 9.45 8.24 -20.23
N ASN A 127 8.62 9.27 -20.11
CA ASN A 127 8.13 9.77 -18.83
C ASN A 127 7.04 8.84 -18.24
N TYR A 128 6.65 9.10 -16.99
CA TYR A 128 5.65 8.30 -16.28
C TYR A 128 4.29 8.22 -16.98
N GLU A 129 3.92 9.28 -17.71
CA GLU A 129 2.70 9.31 -18.52
C GLU A 129 2.76 8.32 -19.68
N LYS A 130 3.86 8.27 -20.44
CA LYS A 130 4.04 7.28 -21.51
C LYS A 130 4.12 5.84 -20.99
N ILE A 131 4.74 5.64 -19.83
CA ILE A 131 4.77 4.33 -19.16
C ILE A 131 3.35 3.90 -18.79
N TYR A 132 2.55 4.80 -18.23
CA TYR A 132 1.15 4.52 -17.93
C TYR A 132 0.33 4.25 -19.19
N GLN A 133 0.50 5.03 -20.26
CA GLN A 133 -0.19 4.77 -21.52
C GLN A 133 0.13 3.36 -22.08
N THR A 134 1.39 2.93 -21.94
CA THR A 134 1.80 1.57 -22.32
C THR A 134 1.07 0.51 -21.48
N ALA A 135 0.84 0.79 -20.19
CA ALA A 135 0.08 -0.10 -19.31
C ALA A 135 -1.41 -0.15 -19.69
N VAL A 136 -2.00 0.99 -20.05
CA VAL A 136 -3.40 1.09 -20.53
C VAL A 136 -3.61 0.32 -21.85
N ASP A 137 -2.57 0.15 -22.65
CA ASP A 137 -2.64 -0.63 -23.90
C ASP A 137 -2.63 -2.15 -23.66
N TRP A 138 -2.38 -2.62 -22.43
CA TRP A 138 -2.55 -4.04 -22.08
C TRP A 138 -4.03 -4.42 -22.06
N VAL A 139 -4.32 -5.65 -22.48
CA VAL A 139 -5.71 -6.10 -22.60
C VAL A 139 -6.14 -6.75 -21.29
N TRP A 140 -7.23 -6.26 -20.70
CA TRP A 140 -7.84 -6.95 -19.57
C TRP A 140 -8.51 -8.26 -20.02
N VAL A 141 -8.15 -9.37 -19.39
CA VAL A 141 -8.72 -10.71 -19.64
C VAL A 141 -8.87 -11.44 -18.31
N GLU A 142 -10.02 -12.08 -18.11
CA GLU A 142 -10.29 -12.92 -16.95
C GLU A 142 -9.30 -14.09 -16.84
N ASP A 143 -8.86 -14.40 -15.62
CA ASP A 143 -7.93 -15.49 -15.37
C ASP A 143 -8.49 -16.87 -15.71
N THR A 144 -9.80 -17.08 -15.56
CA THR A 144 -10.45 -18.33 -15.97
C THR A 144 -10.29 -18.61 -17.45
N ILE A 145 -10.13 -17.56 -18.28
CA ILE A 145 -9.89 -17.67 -19.72
C ILE A 145 -8.39 -17.78 -20.01
N LEU A 146 -7.59 -16.86 -19.46
CA LEU A 146 -6.17 -16.77 -19.78
C LEU A 146 -5.36 -17.92 -19.17
N ASN A 147 -5.69 -18.27 -17.93
CA ASN A 147 -4.90 -19.14 -17.07
C ASN A 147 -5.62 -20.45 -16.69
N GLY A 148 -6.93 -20.53 -16.88
CA GLY A 148 -7.73 -21.72 -16.57
C GLY A 148 -7.95 -21.94 -15.08
N SER A 149 -7.72 -20.91 -14.25
CA SER A 149 -7.96 -20.90 -12.80
C SER A 149 -8.80 -19.68 -12.41
N GLU A 150 -9.44 -19.72 -11.24
CA GLU A 150 -10.20 -18.57 -10.73
C GLU A 150 -9.30 -17.36 -10.45
N GLU A 151 -8.03 -17.62 -10.08
CA GLU A 151 -7.03 -16.61 -9.75
C GLU A 151 -5.62 -17.12 -10.10
N LYS A 152 -4.75 -16.26 -10.63
CA LYS A 152 -3.34 -16.52 -10.89
C LYS A 152 -2.54 -15.24 -11.13
N TRP A 153 -1.70 -14.93 -10.16
CA TRP A 153 -0.77 -13.81 -10.24
C TRP A 153 0.41 -14.13 -11.18
N LEU A 154 0.54 -13.39 -12.28
CA LEU A 154 1.61 -13.53 -13.26
C LEU A 154 2.80 -12.58 -13.03
N MET A 155 3.97 -13.12 -12.68
CA MET A 155 5.21 -12.34 -12.60
C MET A 155 5.39 -11.40 -13.82
N PRO A 156 5.83 -10.12 -13.64
CA PRO A 156 5.90 -9.14 -14.72
C PRO A 156 6.61 -9.62 -15.99
N ASN A 157 7.68 -10.41 -15.84
CA ASN A 157 8.38 -10.99 -16.99
C ASN A 157 7.49 -11.91 -17.82
N PHE A 158 6.77 -12.82 -17.17
CA PHE A 158 5.86 -13.75 -17.83
C PHE A 158 4.67 -13.01 -18.42
N PHE A 159 4.08 -12.10 -17.65
CA PHE A 159 2.99 -11.23 -18.11
C PHE A 159 3.37 -10.50 -19.41
N LEU A 160 4.50 -9.79 -19.43
CA LEU A 160 4.92 -8.99 -20.58
C LEU A 160 5.39 -9.81 -21.78
N THR A 161 6.08 -10.94 -21.55
CA THR A 161 6.77 -11.66 -22.64
C THR A 161 6.09 -12.94 -23.11
N GLN A 162 5.28 -13.58 -22.26
CA GLN A 162 4.70 -14.89 -22.56
C GLN A 162 3.21 -14.80 -22.87
N THR A 163 2.45 -13.95 -22.17
CA THR A 163 0.99 -13.83 -22.40
C THR A 163 0.60 -13.56 -23.85
N PRO A 164 1.35 -12.76 -24.66
CA PRO A 164 1.01 -12.56 -26.08
C PRO A 164 0.96 -13.85 -26.92
N PHE A 165 1.66 -14.90 -26.47
CA PHE A 165 1.85 -16.15 -27.21
C PHE A 165 1.13 -17.34 -26.60
N LEU A 166 0.43 -17.17 -25.46
CA LEU A 166 -0.32 -18.25 -24.85
C LEU A 166 -1.43 -18.73 -25.80
N SER A 167 -1.62 -20.04 -25.91
CA SER A 167 -2.70 -20.65 -26.69
C SER A 167 -4.08 -20.28 -26.13
N THR A 168 -4.17 -20.03 -24.83
CA THR A 168 -5.36 -19.58 -24.10
C THR A 168 -5.64 -18.09 -24.21
N ASN A 169 -4.65 -17.24 -24.55
CA ASN A 169 -4.89 -15.80 -24.72
C ASN A 169 -5.87 -15.57 -25.88
N PRO A 170 -7.07 -15.00 -25.64
CA PRO A 170 -8.07 -14.81 -26.68
C PRO A 170 -7.71 -13.67 -27.66
N VAL A 171 -6.74 -12.82 -27.31
CA VAL A 171 -6.29 -11.68 -28.11
C VAL A 171 -4.83 -11.86 -28.50
N LYS A 172 -4.60 -12.70 -29.52
CA LYS A 172 -3.26 -13.11 -29.96
C LYS A 172 -2.34 -11.93 -30.23
N GLY A 173 -1.09 -12.04 -29.76
CA GLY A 173 -0.07 -11.01 -29.93
C GLY A 173 -0.21 -9.81 -29.00
N LYS A 174 -1.19 -9.80 -28.07
CA LYS A 174 -1.36 -8.74 -27.08
C LYS A 174 -0.97 -9.22 -25.68
N VAL A 175 -0.30 -8.34 -24.94
CA VAL A 175 -0.07 -8.52 -23.50
C VAL A 175 -1.43 -8.50 -22.80
N ALA A 176 -1.73 -9.51 -22.00
CA ALA A 176 -3.05 -9.69 -21.41
C ALA A 176 -2.99 -10.32 -20.02
N SER A 177 -3.82 -9.82 -19.10
CA SER A 177 -4.10 -10.36 -17.76
C SER A 177 -5.20 -9.51 -17.11
N ASP A 178 -5.63 -9.90 -15.92
CA ASP A 178 -6.48 -9.14 -15.01
C ASP A 178 -5.78 -7.97 -14.26
N CYS A 179 -6.38 -7.48 -13.18
CA CYS A 179 -6.02 -6.22 -12.54
C CYS A 179 -4.73 -6.26 -11.73
N GLU A 180 -4.47 -7.33 -11.01
CA GLU A 180 -3.34 -7.55 -10.13
C GLU A 180 -2.06 -7.46 -10.95
N SER A 181 -2.00 -8.29 -11.99
CA SER A 181 -0.84 -8.42 -12.88
C SER A 181 -0.50 -7.13 -13.61
N GLN A 182 -1.51 -6.38 -14.03
CA GLN A 182 -1.29 -5.07 -14.63
C GLN A 182 -0.82 -4.04 -13.58
N ALA A 183 -1.41 -4.00 -12.39
CA ALA A 183 -1.07 -3.01 -11.37
C ALA A 183 0.38 -3.14 -10.88
N TYR A 184 0.83 -4.33 -10.46
CA TYR A 184 2.21 -4.47 -9.98
C TYR A 184 3.25 -4.40 -11.10
N THR A 185 2.89 -4.73 -12.35
CA THR A 185 3.78 -4.53 -13.51
C THR A 185 3.96 -3.03 -13.78
N LEU A 186 2.89 -2.23 -13.71
CA LEU A 186 2.96 -0.78 -13.83
C LEU A 186 3.83 -0.17 -12.71
N VAL A 187 3.63 -0.58 -11.45
CA VAL A 187 4.49 -0.11 -10.34
C VAL A 187 5.95 -0.49 -10.59
N SER A 188 6.21 -1.71 -11.05
CA SER A 188 7.57 -2.16 -11.40
C SER A 188 8.20 -1.25 -12.46
N ALA A 189 7.46 -0.89 -13.51
CA ALA A 189 7.94 -0.01 -14.57
C ALA A 189 8.20 1.43 -14.07
N LEU A 190 7.29 2.00 -13.27
CA LEU A 190 7.47 3.33 -12.68
C LEU A 190 8.68 3.39 -11.74
N ARG A 191 8.85 2.36 -10.89
CA ARG A 191 10.01 2.19 -10.01
C ARG A 191 11.31 2.04 -10.81
N SER A 192 11.28 1.28 -11.89
CA SER A 192 12.42 1.11 -12.81
C SER A 192 12.79 2.40 -13.53
N ALA A 193 11.80 3.25 -13.84
CA ALA A 193 11.98 4.60 -14.39
C ALA A 193 12.41 5.65 -13.34
N GLY A 194 12.71 5.23 -12.11
CA GLY A 194 13.28 6.09 -11.07
C GLY A 194 12.26 6.74 -10.14
N MET A 195 10.96 6.40 -10.22
CA MET A 195 9.98 6.88 -9.24
C MET A 195 10.33 6.31 -7.85
N ALA A 196 10.42 7.15 -6.82
CA ALA A 196 10.78 6.74 -5.47
C ALA A 196 9.78 5.71 -4.89
N ALA A 197 10.25 4.76 -4.07
CA ALA A 197 9.39 3.71 -3.50
C ALA A 197 8.34 4.31 -2.55
N GLU A 198 8.68 5.42 -1.92
CA GLU A 198 7.80 6.17 -1.05
C GLU A 198 6.64 6.82 -1.81
N ASN A 199 6.78 6.99 -3.14
CA ASN A 199 5.84 7.75 -3.98
C ASN A 199 5.00 6.87 -4.92
N VAL A 200 5.10 5.55 -4.84
CA VAL A 200 4.31 4.64 -5.67
C VAL A 200 4.02 3.32 -4.98
N ARG A 201 2.79 2.84 -5.14
CA ARG A 201 2.33 1.59 -4.55
C ARG A 201 1.25 0.94 -5.39
N VAL A 202 1.20 -0.38 -5.29
CA VAL A 202 0.04 -1.18 -5.64
C VAL A 202 -0.92 -1.11 -4.46
N VAL A 203 -2.20 -1.04 -4.75
CA VAL A 203 -3.26 -1.14 -3.76
C VAL A 203 -4.21 -2.25 -4.17
N THR A 204 -4.56 -3.11 -3.21
CA THR A 204 -5.69 -4.04 -3.36
C THR A 204 -6.81 -3.58 -2.44
N GLY A 205 -8.05 -3.81 -2.84
CA GLY A 205 -9.19 -3.38 -2.04
C GLY A 205 -10.52 -3.67 -2.72
N LYS A 206 -11.58 -3.04 -2.18
CA LYS A 206 -12.88 -2.98 -2.85
C LYS A 206 -13.11 -1.62 -3.49
N VAL A 207 -13.78 -1.65 -4.62
CA VAL A 207 -14.24 -0.49 -5.39
C VAL A 207 -15.75 -0.55 -5.58
N ASP A 208 -16.40 0.61 -5.75
CA ASP A 208 -17.80 0.73 -6.16
C ASP A 208 -17.89 1.49 -7.49
N PHE A 209 -17.83 0.75 -8.59
CA PHE A 209 -18.00 1.32 -9.92
C PHE A 209 -19.48 1.31 -10.29
N GLY A 210 -20.19 2.39 -9.91
CA GLY A 210 -21.56 2.64 -10.36
C GLY A 210 -22.58 1.65 -9.79
N GLY A 211 -22.39 1.20 -8.56
CA GLY A 211 -23.24 0.21 -7.87
C GLY A 211 -22.72 -1.23 -8.01
N LYS A 212 -21.66 -1.47 -8.78
CA LYS A 212 -20.96 -2.77 -8.82
C LYS A 212 -19.80 -2.75 -7.85
N ILE A 213 -19.95 -3.49 -6.76
CA ILE A 213 -18.96 -3.60 -5.68
C ILE A 213 -18.19 -4.91 -5.84
N GLY A 214 -16.87 -4.83 -5.82
CA GLY A 214 -16.00 -5.99 -5.96
C GLY A 214 -14.54 -5.71 -5.59
N GLY A 215 -13.75 -6.78 -5.50
CA GLY A 215 -12.30 -6.70 -5.36
C GLY A 215 -11.66 -6.12 -6.62
N HIS A 216 -10.57 -5.37 -6.43
CA HIS A 216 -9.80 -4.78 -7.51
C HIS A 216 -8.38 -4.41 -7.06
N ALA A 217 -7.45 -4.38 -8.00
CA ALA A 217 -6.09 -3.92 -7.80
C ALA A 217 -5.78 -2.71 -8.70
N TRP A 218 -5.24 -1.65 -8.10
CA TRP A 218 -4.89 -0.42 -8.80
C TRP A 218 -3.53 0.13 -8.34
N VAL A 219 -3.08 1.20 -8.98
CA VAL A 219 -1.83 1.88 -8.61
C VAL A 219 -2.13 3.23 -8.00
N GLU A 220 -1.38 3.61 -6.97
CA GLU A 220 -1.39 4.96 -6.42
C GLU A 220 -0.01 5.61 -6.57
N VAL A 221 -0.01 6.87 -6.99
CA VAL A 221 1.17 7.73 -7.11
C VAL A 221 1.01 8.94 -6.19
N TYR A 222 2.06 9.23 -5.42
CA TYR A 222 2.08 10.38 -4.53
C TYR A 222 2.44 11.64 -5.32
N ASP A 223 1.55 12.64 -5.28
CA ASP A 223 1.80 13.94 -5.88
C ASP A 223 2.41 14.89 -4.83
N ASP A 224 3.70 15.16 -4.98
CA ASP A 224 4.45 16.01 -4.06
C ASP A 224 3.95 17.46 -3.99
N GLN A 225 3.25 17.95 -5.03
CA GLN A 225 2.74 19.32 -5.05
C GLN A 225 1.48 19.45 -4.19
N SER A 226 0.57 18.49 -4.30
CA SER A 226 -0.67 18.45 -3.53
C SER A 226 -0.53 17.71 -2.20
N LYS A 227 0.59 17.00 -1.99
CA LYS A 227 0.89 16.16 -0.82
C LYS A 227 -0.17 15.08 -0.58
N ASP A 228 -0.61 14.45 -1.66
CA ASP A 228 -1.67 13.45 -1.60
C ASP A 228 -1.58 12.46 -2.79
N TRP A 229 -2.26 11.33 -2.66
CA TRP A 229 -2.23 10.24 -3.62
C TRP A 229 -3.28 10.42 -4.72
N PHE A 230 -2.93 10.07 -5.96
CA PHE A 230 -3.89 9.89 -7.04
C PHE A 230 -3.72 8.50 -7.66
N GLN A 231 -4.82 8.00 -8.21
CA GLN A 231 -4.90 6.64 -8.72
C GLN A 231 -4.52 6.59 -10.20
N LEU A 232 -3.88 5.50 -10.59
CA LEU A 232 -3.68 5.10 -11.98
C LEU A 232 -4.41 3.77 -12.19
N GLU A 233 -5.23 3.73 -13.23
CA GLU A 233 -6.04 2.56 -13.56
C GLU A 233 -5.51 1.92 -14.85
N ALA A 234 -4.60 0.96 -14.70
CA ALA A 234 -4.00 0.25 -15.84
C ALA A 234 -5.04 -0.54 -16.62
N THR A 235 -6.07 -1.05 -15.93
CA THR A 235 -7.11 -1.88 -16.57
C THR A 235 -8.22 -1.08 -17.25
N SER A 236 -8.13 0.25 -17.31
CA SER A 236 -9.16 1.10 -17.95
C SER A 236 -9.21 0.99 -19.48
N GLY A 237 -8.17 0.41 -20.08
CA GLY A 237 -8.04 0.23 -21.53
C GLY A 237 -8.90 -0.89 -22.11
N SER A 238 -8.43 -1.44 -23.21
CA SER A 238 -9.15 -2.48 -23.97
C SER A 238 -9.31 -3.76 -23.17
N TYR A 239 -10.39 -4.50 -23.41
CA TYR A 239 -10.69 -5.74 -22.67
C TYR A 239 -11.34 -6.81 -23.54
N TYR A 240 -11.14 -8.07 -23.19
CA TYR A 240 -11.86 -9.17 -23.80
C TYR A 240 -13.18 -9.41 -23.06
N ASP A 241 -14.30 -9.25 -23.76
CA ASP A 241 -15.62 -9.54 -23.22
C ASP A 241 -15.94 -11.03 -23.36
N SER A 242 -15.90 -11.74 -22.24
CA SER A 242 -16.17 -13.18 -22.15
C SER A 242 -17.59 -13.56 -22.61
N LYS A 243 -18.57 -12.66 -22.49
CA LYS A 243 -19.96 -12.93 -22.88
C LYS A 243 -20.16 -12.83 -24.38
N THR A 244 -19.51 -11.86 -25.02
CA THR A 244 -19.62 -11.65 -26.48
C THR A 244 -18.52 -12.36 -27.27
N GLY A 245 -17.46 -12.80 -26.59
CA GLY A 245 -16.30 -13.45 -27.19
C GLY A 245 -15.43 -12.50 -28.02
N LYS A 246 -15.48 -11.19 -27.74
CA LYS A 246 -14.85 -10.14 -28.58
C LYS A 246 -13.96 -9.22 -27.77
N LEU A 247 -12.91 -8.71 -28.43
CA LEU A 247 -12.15 -7.57 -27.96
C LEU A 247 -13.00 -6.31 -28.05
N VAL A 248 -13.17 -5.62 -26.93
CA VAL A 248 -13.74 -4.27 -26.86
C VAL A 248 -12.59 -3.28 -26.74
N VAL A 249 -12.50 -2.38 -27.72
CA VAL A 249 -11.41 -1.40 -27.82
C VAL A 249 -11.77 -0.17 -26.98
N SER A 250 -10.85 0.22 -26.10
CA SER A 250 -10.93 1.43 -25.28
C SER A 250 -9.56 2.09 -25.24
N ALA A 251 -9.53 3.42 -25.29
CA ALA A 251 -8.32 4.22 -25.12
C ALA A 251 -7.86 4.31 -23.66
N GLY A 252 -8.73 3.92 -22.72
CA GLY A 252 -8.52 4.04 -21.28
C GLY A 252 -8.49 5.47 -20.76
N LEU A 253 -8.15 5.57 -19.47
CA LEU A 253 -8.10 6.84 -18.75
C LEU A 253 -6.76 7.55 -18.99
N PRO A 254 -6.73 8.89 -19.03
CA PRO A 254 -5.47 9.64 -19.04
C PRO A 254 -4.76 9.57 -17.69
N TYR A 255 -3.44 9.80 -17.68
CA TYR A 255 -2.58 9.67 -16.50
C TYR A 255 -3.04 10.48 -15.28
N ASP A 256 -3.51 11.69 -15.50
CA ASP A 256 -3.91 12.62 -14.44
C ASP A 256 -5.42 12.59 -14.15
N TYR A 257 -6.15 11.61 -14.69
CA TYR A 257 -7.62 11.57 -14.59
C TYR A 257 -8.11 11.68 -13.14
N PHE A 258 -7.56 10.85 -12.25
CA PHE A 258 -7.92 10.82 -10.83
C PHE A 258 -7.26 11.92 -10.01
N LYS A 259 -6.56 12.88 -10.63
CA LYS A 259 -6.26 14.14 -9.94
C LYS A 259 -7.51 15.00 -9.81
N ASN A 260 -8.45 14.88 -10.75
CA ASN A 260 -9.68 15.68 -10.80
C ASN A 260 -10.90 14.95 -10.22
N TYR A 261 -10.92 13.61 -10.29
CA TYR A 261 -12.02 12.78 -9.78
C TYR A 261 -11.60 11.92 -8.61
N ARG A 262 -12.50 11.74 -7.63
CA ARG A 262 -12.31 10.79 -6.54
C ARG A 262 -12.41 9.38 -7.10
N TYR A 263 -11.37 8.57 -6.86
CA TYR A 263 -11.42 7.16 -7.19
C TYR A 263 -12.44 6.46 -6.28
N PRO A 264 -13.32 5.59 -6.81
CA PRO A 264 -14.42 5.02 -6.04
C PRO A 264 -13.96 3.83 -5.18
N SER A 265 -12.88 4.02 -4.42
CA SER A 265 -12.41 3.05 -3.43
C SER A 265 -13.39 3.03 -2.24
N VAL A 266 -13.82 1.83 -1.84
CA VAL A 266 -14.67 1.61 -0.66
C VAL A 266 -13.81 1.26 0.55
N VAL A 267 -12.83 0.37 0.34
CA VAL A 267 -11.87 -0.05 1.37
C VAL A 267 -10.58 -0.51 0.72
N LYS A 268 -9.43 -0.16 1.31
CA LYS A 268 -8.11 -0.67 0.95
C LYS A 268 -7.75 -1.84 1.87
N TRP A 269 -7.23 -2.92 1.31
CA TRP A 269 -6.80 -4.12 2.05
C TRP A 269 -5.29 -4.17 2.24
N THR A 270 -4.53 -4.11 1.15
CA THR A 270 -3.06 -4.11 1.19
C THR A 270 -2.51 -3.00 0.31
N ILE A 271 -1.36 -2.47 0.73
CA ILE A 271 -0.57 -1.50 -0.03
C ILE A 271 0.88 -1.97 -0.08
N PHE A 272 1.49 -1.98 -1.26
CA PHE A 272 2.84 -2.57 -1.40
C PHE A 272 3.61 -2.12 -2.64
N ASN A 273 4.92 -2.32 -2.61
CA ASN A 273 5.83 -2.30 -3.75
C ASN A 273 7.05 -3.19 -3.48
N ASP A 274 8.14 -3.01 -4.23
CA ASP A 274 9.39 -3.78 -4.09
C ASP A 274 10.06 -3.62 -2.71
N LYS A 275 9.82 -2.52 -2.00
CA LYS A 275 10.47 -2.19 -0.71
C LYS A 275 9.54 -2.24 0.50
N TYR A 276 8.29 -1.82 0.32
CA TYR A 276 7.34 -1.62 1.40
C TYR A 276 6.13 -2.52 1.22
N PHE A 277 5.53 -2.93 2.33
CA PHE A 277 4.29 -3.68 2.37
C PHE A 277 3.54 -3.34 3.66
N PHE A 278 2.25 -3.10 3.54
CA PHE A 278 1.38 -2.94 4.69
C PHE A 278 0.02 -3.59 4.44
N ASP A 279 -0.41 -4.40 5.41
CA ASP A 279 -1.73 -5.00 5.48
C ASP A 279 -2.61 -4.12 6.39
N LEU A 280 -3.51 -3.36 5.78
CA LEU A 280 -4.42 -2.45 6.48
C LEU A 280 -5.49 -3.21 7.27
N THR A 281 -5.80 -4.45 6.88
CA THR A 281 -6.80 -5.27 7.56
C THR A 281 -6.31 -5.77 8.91
N ARG A 282 -5.00 -5.95 9.05
CA ARG A 282 -4.33 -6.42 10.28
C ARG A 282 -3.56 -5.33 11.00
N ASN A 283 -3.35 -4.19 10.34
CA ASN A 283 -2.45 -3.14 10.80
C ASN A 283 -1.01 -3.67 11.01
N GLU A 284 -0.53 -4.48 10.05
CA GLU A 284 0.77 -5.15 10.09
C GLU A 284 1.61 -4.80 8.85
N GLY A 285 2.92 -4.63 9.03
CA GLY A 285 3.86 -4.38 7.94
C GLY A 285 4.82 -3.21 8.17
N VAL A 286 5.46 -2.78 7.08
CA VAL A 286 6.41 -1.66 7.02
C VAL A 286 6.11 -0.81 5.80
N ALA A 287 5.74 0.44 6.05
CA ALA A 287 5.52 1.46 5.04
C ALA A 287 5.95 2.84 5.60
N PRO A 288 6.33 3.79 4.73
CA PRO A 288 6.64 5.15 5.14
C PRO A 288 5.38 5.92 5.57
N ASP A 289 5.53 6.96 6.38
CA ASP A 289 4.40 7.69 6.97
C ASP A 289 3.44 8.29 5.94
N ASN A 290 3.95 8.72 4.78
CA ASN A 290 3.13 9.30 3.72
C ASN A 290 2.20 8.27 3.05
N TRP A 291 2.33 6.96 3.33
CA TRP A 291 1.41 5.95 2.85
C TRP A 291 0.09 5.91 3.63
N PHE A 292 -0.04 6.64 4.73
CA PHE A 292 -1.26 6.64 5.51
C PHE A 292 -2.04 7.95 5.26
N ASP A 293 -3.21 7.82 4.64
CA ASP A 293 -4.16 8.89 4.30
C ASP A 293 -5.48 8.73 5.10
N GLU A 294 -6.40 9.70 5.04
CA GLU A 294 -7.68 9.58 5.78
C GLU A 294 -8.57 8.46 5.22
N ASP A 295 -8.46 8.17 3.90
CA ASP A 295 -9.20 7.11 3.19
C ASP A 295 -8.72 5.70 3.55
N THR A 296 -7.50 5.54 4.10
CA THR A 296 -6.98 4.26 4.61
C THR A 296 -7.62 3.84 5.93
N ILE A 297 -8.49 4.68 6.55
CA ILE A 297 -9.00 4.50 7.92
C ILE A 297 -10.55 4.43 8.01
N THR A 298 -11.29 4.23 6.91
CA THR A 298 -12.76 4.10 6.99
C THR A 298 -13.23 2.67 7.29
N LYS A 299 -13.46 2.41 8.60
CA LYS A 299 -13.96 1.18 9.25
C LYS A 299 -15.40 0.74 8.91
N LYS A 300 -15.90 0.90 7.68
CA LYS A 300 -17.31 0.55 7.39
C LYS A 300 -17.56 -0.84 6.81
N ASP A 301 -16.55 -1.45 6.21
CA ASP A 301 -16.55 -2.86 5.84
C ASP A 301 -15.40 -3.55 6.56
N ASP A 302 -15.70 -4.12 7.73
CA ASP A 302 -14.71 -4.75 8.58
C ASP A 302 -14.11 -6.02 7.92
N PRO A 303 -12.82 -6.01 7.53
CA PRO A 303 -12.17 -7.17 6.95
C PRO A 303 -12.00 -8.32 7.96
N ARG A 304 -12.33 -8.13 9.25
CA ARG A 304 -12.34 -9.19 10.27
C ARG A 304 -13.41 -10.27 10.03
N ASN A 305 -14.35 -10.08 9.10
CA ASN A 305 -15.24 -11.16 8.64
C ASN A 305 -14.62 -12.08 7.57
N ILE A 306 -13.43 -11.73 7.06
CA ILE A 306 -12.61 -12.65 6.27
C ILE A 306 -11.86 -13.50 7.27
N ASN A 307 -12.28 -14.76 7.43
CA ASN A 307 -11.68 -15.68 8.38
C ASN A 307 -10.33 -16.18 7.85
N TYR A 308 -9.30 -15.35 8.02
CA TYR A 308 -7.95 -15.61 7.53
C TYR A 308 -7.03 -16.02 8.68
N THR A 309 -6.60 -17.28 8.69
CA THR A 309 -5.70 -17.80 9.71
C THR A 309 -4.29 -17.94 9.15
N ILE A 310 -3.40 -17.00 9.47
CA ILE A 310 -1.96 -17.14 9.22
C ILE A 310 -1.38 -18.06 10.30
N PRO A 311 -0.60 -19.10 9.93
CA PRO A 311 0.17 -19.88 10.89
C PRO A 311 1.04 -18.99 11.76
N ASP A 312 1.07 -19.23 13.08
CA ASP A 312 1.82 -18.38 14.02
C ASP A 312 3.32 -18.27 13.68
N SER A 313 3.89 -19.31 13.07
CA SER A 313 5.26 -19.31 12.54
C SER A 313 5.48 -18.20 11.51
N LEU A 314 4.57 -18.06 10.54
CA LEU A 314 4.65 -17.05 9.49
C LEU A 314 4.38 -15.65 10.06
N ARG A 315 3.43 -15.51 10.99
CA ARG A 315 3.19 -14.23 11.68
C ARG A 315 4.42 -13.75 12.43
N LYS A 316 5.09 -14.66 13.15
CA LYS A 316 6.34 -14.36 13.87
C LYS A 316 7.47 -14.03 12.92
N LEU A 317 7.62 -14.77 11.82
CA LEU A 317 8.63 -14.48 10.80
C LEU A 317 8.43 -13.09 10.18
N ARG A 318 7.20 -12.75 9.78
CA ARG A 318 6.82 -11.44 9.24
C ARG A 318 7.13 -10.32 10.23
N SER A 319 6.72 -10.50 11.48
CA SER A 319 6.96 -9.52 12.55
C SER A 319 8.45 -9.28 12.77
N ASN A 320 9.25 -10.35 12.84
CA ASN A 320 10.70 -10.25 13.02
C ASN A 320 11.37 -9.54 11.83
N ARG A 321 11.02 -9.90 10.59
CA ARG A 321 11.58 -9.23 9.41
C ARG A 321 11.15 -7.76 9.33
N ALA A 322 9.89 -7.46 9.65
CA ALA A 322 9.38 -6.09 9.72
C ALA A 322 10.13 -5.26 10.75
N GLU A 323 10.46 -5.82 11.92
CA GLU A 323 11.25 -5.14 12.94
C GLU A 323 12.68 -4.85 12.46
N VAL A 324 13.34 -5.84 11.85
CA VAL A 324 14.69 -5.70 11.27
C VAL A 324 14.69 -4.62 10.18
N LEU A 325 13.72 -4.66 9.27
CA LEU A 325 13.59 -3.70 8.17
C LEU A 325 13.31 -2.28 8.70
N ARG A 326 12.37 -2.15 9.65
CA ARG A 326 12.07 -0.86 10.30
C ARG A 326 13.34 -0.25 10.92
N LYS A 327 14.15 -1.05 11.59
CA LYS A 327 15.43 -0.60 12.16
C LYS A 327 16.40 -0.13 11.07
N LYS A 328 16.61 -0.92 10.01
CA LYS A 328 17.47 -0.55 8.87
C LYS A 328 17.03 0.79 8.23
N LEU A 329 15.73 0.98 8.02
CA LEU A 329 15.18 2.21 7.43
C LEU A 329 15.36 3.43 8.35
N LEU A 330 15.17 3.25 9.66
CA LEU A 330 15.44 4.31 10.64
C LEU A 330 16.93 4.72 10.64
N ASP A 331 17.84 3.76 10.54
CA ASP A 331 19.28 4.03 10.48
C ASP A 331 19.66 4.81 9.20
N ILE A 332 19.07 4.45 8.04
CA ILE A 332 19.25 5.20 6.78
C ILE A 332 18.74 6.63 6.90
N ASN A 333 17.56 6.84 7.47
CA ASN A 333 16.99 8.17 7.68
C ASN A 333 17.86 9.02 8.62
N GLN A 334 18.40 8.42 9.69
CA GLN A 334 19.34 9.10 10.57
C GLN A 334 20.64 9.47 9.85
N LEU A 335 21.20 8.58 9.04
CA LEU A 335 22.40 8.83 8.23
C LEU A 335 22.20 9.98 7.25
N ASN A 336 21.09 10.00 6.52
CA ASN A 336 20.75 11.09 5.59
C ASN A 336 20.61 12.43 6.33
N SER A 337 19.91 12.46 7.47
CA SER A 337 19.80 13.68 8.30
C SER A 337 21.14 14.21 8.82
N ARG A 338 22.13 13.34 9.01
CA ARG A 338 23.49 13.73 9.44
C ARG A 338 24.28 14.30 8.27
N LYS A 339 24.17 13.69 7.07
CA LYS A 339 24.79 14.21 5.85
C LYS A 339 24.28 15.62 5.52
N ASP A 340 22.97 15.85 5.59
CA ASP A 340 22.39 17.16 5.30
C ASP A 340 22.87 18.24 6.29
N ARG A 341 23.01 17.88 7.57
CA ARG A 341 23.59 18.77 8.59
C ARG A 341 25.05 19.11 8.31
N LEU A 342 25.85 18.12 7.90
CA LEU A 342 27.26 18.32 7.53
C LEU A 342 27.39 19.24 6.31
N ILE A 343 26.60 19.01 5.26
CA ILE A 343 26.60 19.85 4.05
C ILE A 343 26.21 21.29 4.39
N ASN A 344 25.18 21.48 5.22
CA ASN A 344 24.75 22.82 5.64
C ASN A 344 25.75 23.52 6.57
N SER A 345 26.54 22.76 7.34
CA SER A 345 27.61 23.32 8.18
C SER A 345 28.84 23.76 7.38
N GLN A 346 29.08 23.17 6.21
CA GLN A 346 30.18 23.54 5.30
C GLN A 346 29.83 24.71 4.38
N ARG A 347 28.55 25.09 4.31
CA ARG A 347 28.04 26.22 3.52
C ARG A 347 27.87 27.51 4.35
N LYS A 348 28.12 27.46 5.65
CA LYS A 348 28.24 28.61 6.55
C LYS A 348 29.71 28.87 6.81
#